data_AF-A0A506VDR3-F1
#
_entry.id   AF-A0A506VDR3-F1
#
_cell.length_a   1.000
_cell.length_b   1.000
_cell.length_c   1.000
_cell.angle_alpha   90.00
_cell.angle_beta   90.00
_cell.angle_gamma   90.00
#
_symmetry.space_group_name_H-M   'P 1'
#
loop_
_entity.id
_entity.type
_entity.pdbx_description
1 polymer ?
#
loop_
_entity_poly.entity_id
_entity_poly.type
_entity_poly.pdbx_seq_one_letter_code
_entity_poly.pdbx_strand_id
1 'polypeptide(L)'
;MRKYIFAFCFMALPALAQTDTFEVAQLSIKNTMTEPAKVQFKALRHIKNGRGEDYICGEVFSPADHSSYRPFAYKAGKYVIDGSYKLPEDIKFFTQSGCGGKELETIGLTRKQASYMCGMSWEMITDVVVSGLTLEKAADNALDKVKSLDPRMPSSQKDQVKGIFMDTLKEITSDKNVVDDIKLHPEASEDVFMTYCKAKMSELFPGK
;
A
#
# COMPACT_ATOMS: atom_id res chain seq x y z
N MET A 1 2.33 -57.74 10.59
CA MET A 1 2.91 -56.55 11.27
C MET A 1 4.18 -56.13 10.55
N ARG A 2 4.16 -55.01 9.82
CA ARG A 2 5.35 -54.22 9.47
C ARG A 2 4.87 -52.84 9.00
N LYS A 3 5.01 -51.84 9.87
CA LYS A 3 4.73 -50.44 9.59
C LYS A 3 6.03 -49.82 9.07
N TYR A 4 6.06 -49.35 7.83
CA TYR A 4 7.11 -48.47 7.34
C TYR A 4 6.64 -47.03 7.55
N ILE A 5 7.21 -46.36 8.55
CA ILE A 5 7.06 -44.92 8.75
C ILE A 5 8.13 -44.28 7.86
N PHE A 6 7.71 -43.67 6.75
CA PHE A 6 8.55 -42.74 6.01
C PHE A 6 8.61 -41.43 6.80
N ALA A 7 9.71 -41.21 7.52
CA ALA A 7 10.04 -39.92 8.08
C ALA A 7 10.54 -39.01 6.94
N PHE A 8 9.67 -38.11 6.48
CA PHE A 8 10.08 -37.00 5.64
C PHE A 8 10.82 -35.99 6.52
N CYS A 9 12.15 -36.04 6.50
CA CYS A 9 12.98 -34.95 7.01
C CYS A 9 12.77 -33.74 6.11
N PHE A 10 11.88 -32.83 6.52
CA PHE A 10 11.92 -31.44 6.09
C PHE A 10 13.24 -30.85 6.61
N MET A 11 14.29 -30.94 5.79
CA MET A 11 15.42 -30.03 5.93
C MET A 11 14.88 -28.64 5.60
N ALA A 12 14.50 -27.90 6.64
CA ALA A 12 14.34 -26.46 6.55
C ALA A 12 15.71 -25.90 6.17
N LEU A 13 15.94 -25.71 4.87
CA LEU A 13 16.98 -24.83 4.39
C LEU A 13 16.71 -23.49 5.09
N PRO A 14 17.67 -22.93 5.87
CA PRO A 14 17.53 -21.55 6.28
C PRO A 14 17.43 -20.75 5.00
N ALA A 15 16.24 -20.20 4.73
CA ALA A 15 16.13 -19.12 3.77
C ALA A 15 17.12 -18.08 4.28
N LEU A 16 18.23 -17.91 3.55
CA LEU A 16 19.18 -16.85 3.81
C LEU A 16 18.37 -15.57 3.67
N ALA A 17 17.95 -15.00 4.80
CA ALA A 17 17.39 -13.67 4.84
C ALA A 17 18.50 -12.77 4.31
N GLN A 18 18.39 -12.36 3.04
CA GLN A 18 19.32 -11.43 2.45
C GLN A 18 19.11 -10.11 3.16
N THR A 19 19.98 -9.81 4.12
CA THR A 19 19.95 -8.55 4.84
C THR A 19 20.25 -7.44 3.84
N ASP A 20 19.32 -6.50 3.68
CA ASP A 20 19.54 -5.33 2.85
C ASP A 20 20.74 -4.55 3.41
N THR A 21 21.82 -4.45 2.63
CA THR A 21 23.03 -3.68 2.96
C THR A 21 23.25 -2.59 1.92
N PHE A 22 24.04 -1.57 2.26
CA PHE A 22 24.39 -0.51 1.32
C PHE A 22 25.08 -1.07 0.08
N GLU A 23 25.95 -2.06 0.24
CA GLU A 23 26.67 -2.72 -0.85
C GLU A 23 25.71 -3.42 -1.80
N VAL A 24 24.74 -4.16 -1.27
CA VAL A 24 23.72 -4.86 -2.08
C VAL A 24 22.83 -3.84 -2.81
N ALA A 25 22.39 -2.78 -2.15
CA ALA A 25 21.59 -1.72 -2.77
C ALA A 25 22.36 -1.02 -3.90
N GLN A 26 23.61 -0.63 -3.65
CA GLN A 26 24.48 0.00 -4.63
C GLN A 26 24.75 -0.93 -5.81
N LEU A 27 25.04 -2.21 -5.57
CA LEU A 27 25.28 -3.18 -6.63
C LEU A 27 24.03 -3.38 -7.50
N SER A 28 22.86 -3.48 -6.87
CA SER A 28 21.58 -3.64 -7.56
C SER A 28 21.31 -2.46 -8.50
N ILE A 29 21.61 -1.24 -8.06
CA ILE A 29 21.45 -0.04 -8.87
C ILE A 29 22.53 0.03 -9.96
N LYS A 30 23.81 -0.12 -9.61
CA LYS A 30 24.96 -0.04 -10.55
C LYS A 30 24.80 -0.99 -11.74
N ASN A 31 24.41 -2.24 -11.49
CA ASN A 31 24.33 -3.27 -12.53
C ASN A 31 23.23 -3.02 -13.57
N THR A 32 22.34 -2.06 -13.31
CA THR A 32 21.24 -1.71 -14.21
C THR A 32 21.45 -0.39 -14.96
N MET A 33 22.54 0.32 -14.65
CA MET A 33 22.88 1.60 -15.28
C MET A 33 23.65 1.39 -16.58
N THR A 34 23.56 2.35 -17.49
CA THR A 34 24.25 2.29 -18.80
C THR A 34 25.76 2.24 -18.63
N GLU A 35 26.30 2.97 -17.65
CA GLU A 35 27.74 3.02 -17.36
C GLU A 35 28.04 2.70 -15.88
N PRO A 36 27.98 1.43 -15.44
CA PRO A 36 28.06 1.04 -14.02
C PRO A 36 29.30 1.57 -13.29
N ALA A 37 30.43 1.69 -13.99
CA ALA A 37 31.69 2.17 -13.43
C ALA A 37 31.70 3.68 -13.11
N LYS A 38 30.81 4.47 -13.73
CA LYS A 38 30.70 5.92 -13.53
C LYS A 38 29.61 6.30 -12.53
N VAL A 39 28.87 5.33 -12.00
CA VAL A 39 27.79 5.56 -11.05
C VAL A 39 28.36 5.96 -9.68
N GLN A 40 27.90 7.09 -9.16
CA GLN A 40 28.29 7.62 -7.85
C GLN A 40 27.10 7.64 -6.90
N PHE A 41 27.38 7.42 -5.62
CA PHE A 41 26.37 7.41 -4.56
C PHE A 41 26.76 8.40 -3.47
N LYS A 42 25.77 9.06 -2.86
CA LYS A 42 25.97 9.89 -1.67
C LYS A 42 24.74 9.83 -0.74
N ALA A 43 24.88 10.38 0.45
CA ALA A 43 23.80 10.48 1.45
C ALA A 43 23.11 9.15 1.78
N LEU A 44 23.86 8.03 1.75
CA LEU A 44 23.37 6.70 2.06
C LEU A 44 22.92 6.62 3.52
N ARG A 45 21.74 6.06 3.75
CA ARG A 45 21.14 5.93 5.08
C ARG A 45 20.16 4.77 5.13
N HIS A 46 20.12 4.10 6.27
CA HIS A 46 18.98 3.26 6.63
C HIS A 46 17.90 4.17 7.22
N ILE A 47 16.66 4.03 6.76
CA ILE A 47 15.52 4.70 7.35
C ILE A 47 14.44 3.69 7.68
N LYS A 48 13.61 4.08 8.65
CA LYS A 48 12.36 3.41 8.97
C LYS A 48 11.22 4.35 8.57
N ASN A 49 10.34 3.91 7.67
CA ASN A 49 9.20 4.71 7.25
C ASN A 49 8.16 4.80 8.39
N GLY A 50 7.12 5.61 8.23
CA GLY A 50 6.01 5.81 9.16
C GLY A 50 5.20 4.53 9.45
N ARG A 51 5.40 3.46 8.68
CA ARG A 51 4.82 2.12 8.92
C ARG A 51 5.78 1.17 9.65
N GLY A 52 6.98 1.61 10.00
CA GLY A 52 7.97 0.76 10.67
C GLY A 52 8.82 -0.09 9.73
N GLU A 53 8.65 0.04 8.41
CA GLU A 53 9.39 -0.71 7.40
C GLU A 53 10.78 -0.12 7.17
N ASP A 54 11.78 -0.99 7.07
CA ASP A 54 13.16 -0.59 6.81
C ASP A 54 13.44 -0.43 5.31
N TYR A 55 14.10 0.66 4.96
CA TYR A 55 14.55 0.99 3.60
C TYR A 55 16.00 1.48 3.62
N ILE A 56 16.72 1.25 2.53
CA ILE A 56 17.96 1.94 2.22
C ILE A 56 17.66 3.08 1.26
N CYS A 57 18.08 4.28 1.64
CA CYS A 57 17.98 5.46 0.80
C CYS A 57 19.35 6.04 0.51
N GLY A 58 19.43 6.83 -0.55
CA GLY A 58 20.55 7.72 -0.83
C GLY A 58 20.27 8.50 -2.09
N GLU A 59 21.30 9.06 -2.67
CA GLU A 59 21.25 9.68 -3.98
C GLU A 59 22.22 8.99 -4.91
N VAL A 60 21.81 8.81 -6.17
CA VAL A 60 22.59 8.21 -7.24
C VAL A 60 22.78 9.19 -8.39
N PHE A 61 23.99 9.24 -8.94
CA PHE A 61 24.32 9.97 -10.15
C PHE A 61 24.90 8.98 -11.18
N SER A 62 24.42 9.08 -12.43
CA SER A 62 24.95 8.32 -13.57
C SER A 62 24.98 9.26 -14.78
N PRO A 63 26.15 9.68 -15.30
CA PRO A 63 26.22 10.66 -16.38
C PRO A 63 25.34 10.36 -17.61
N ALA A 64 25.19 9.08 -17.95
CA ALA A 64 24.41 8.63 -19.10
C ALA A 64 22.90 8.55 -18.84
N ASP A 65 22.49 8.27 -17.59
CA ASP A 65 21.09 8.00 -17.24
C ASP A 65 20.43 9.20 -16.50
N HIS A 66 21.21 9.91 -15.68
CA HIS A 66 20.78 10.98 -14.79
C HIS A 66 21.83 12.10 -14.72
N SER A 67 21.55 13.25 -15.33
CA SER A 67 22.45 14.42 -15.35
C SER A 67 22.68 15.11 -14.00
N SER A 68 21.98 14.68 -12.95
CA SER A 68 22.13 15.16 -11.57
C SER A 68 21.93 14.02 -10.57
N TYR A 69 22.31 14.25 -9.31
CA TYR A 69 22.01 13.31 -8.22
C TYR A 69 20.50 13.18 -8.04
N ARG A 70 20.01 11.94 -8.02
CA ARG A 70 18.60 11.58 -7.83
C ARG A 70 18.42 10.73 -6.60
N PRO A 71 17.44 11.02 -5.73
CA PRO A 71 17.11 10.15 -4.61
C PRO A 71 16.71 8.74 -5.10
N PHE A 72 17.06 7.72 -4.33
CA PHE A 72 16.61 6.36 -4.56
C PHE A 72 16.08 5.72 -3.28
N ALA A 73 15.22 4.72 -3.44
CA ALA A 73 14.75 3.82 -2.40
C ALA A 73 15.11 2.38 -2.77
N TYR A 74 15.56 1.60 -1.79
CA TYR A 74 15.87 0.18 -1.94
C TYR A 74 15.30 -0.62 -0.76
N LYS A 75 14.70 -1.79 -1.05
CA LYS A 75 14.22 -2.78 -0.07
C LYS A 75 14.05 -4.13 -0.74
N ALA A 76 14.59 -5.19 -0.13
CA ALA A 76 14.43 -6.59 -0.51
C ALA A 76 14.64 -6.84 -2.02
N GLY A 77 15.75 -6.34 -2.57
CA GLY A 77 16.07 -6.50 -4.00
C GLY A 77 15.35 -5.56 -4.96
N LYS A 78 14.29 -4.85 -4.53
CA LYS A 78 13.64 -3.81 -5.34
C LYS A 78 14.29 -2.46 -5.09
N TYR A 79 14.56 -1.71 -6.17
CA TYR A 79 14.93 -0.29 -6.09
C TYR A 79 14.05 0.57 -7.00
N VAL A 80 13.93 1.85 -6.66
CA VAL A 80 13.34 2.90 -7.50
C VAL A 80 14.15 4.17 -7.35
N ILE A 81 14.43 4.85 -8.47
CA ILE A 81 15.09 6.15 -8.52
C ILE A 81 14.04 7.19 -8.89
N ASP A 82 14.07 8.32 -8.19
CA ASP A 82 13.13 9.41 -8.43
C ASP A 82 13.18 9.88 -9.90
N GLY A 83 12.01 9.95 -10.53
CA GLY A 83 11.84 10.30 -11.94
C GLY A 83 12.07 9.15 -12.93
N SER A 84 12.42 7.95 -12.46
CA SER A 84 12.67 6.76 -13.30
C SER A 84 11.59 5.68 -13.12
N TYR A 85 10.34 6.10 -13.01
CA TYR A 85 9.20 5.21 -12.76
C TYR A 85 8.78 4.48 -14.03
N LYS A 86 8.76 3.15 -14.00
CA LYS A 86 8.28 2.34 -15.13
C LYS A 86 6.82 1.98 -14.97
N LEU A 87 6.39 1.76 -13.73
CA LEU A 87 5.04 1.33 -13.39
C LEU A 87 4.45 2.20 -12.26
N PRO A 88 3.11 2.31 -12.15
CA PRO A 88 2.46 3.06 -11.06
C PRO A 88 2.89 2.62 -9.65
N GLU A 89 3.21 1.33 -9.47
CA GLU A 89 3.74 0.76 -8.23
C GLU A 89 5.15 1.26 -7.88
N ASP A 90 5.93 1.76 -8.84
CA ASP A 90 7.25 2.33 -8.56
C ASP A 90 7.11 3.71 -7.91
N ILE A 91 6.14 4.51 -8.37
CA ILE A 91 5.76 5.77 -7.73
C ILE A 91 5.29 5.49 -6.31
N LYS A 92 4.44 4.46 -6.11
CA LYS A 92 3.95 4.07 -4.77
C LYS A 92 5.09 3.60 -3.87
N PHE A 93 5.98 2.74 -4.36
CA PHE A 93 7.13 2.24 -3.62
C PHE A 93 8.03 3.39 -3.17
N PHE A 94 8.39 4.29 -4.09
CA PHE A 94 9.27 5.40 -3.80
C PHE A 94 8.62 6.40 -2.83
N THR A 95 7.39 6.83 -3.10
CA THR A 95 6.70 7.78 -2.22
C THR A 95 6.51 7.21 -0.81
N GLN A 96 6.15 5.93 -0.65
CA GLN A 96 5.94 5.31 0.68
C GLN A 96 7.22 4.94 1.43
N SER A 97 8.38 5.02 0.78
CA SER A 97 9.65 4.60 1.39
C SER A 97 10.16 5.56 2.46
N GLY A 98 9.80 6.85 2.39
CA GLY A 98 10.43 7.93 3.15
C GLY A 98 11.73 8.46 2.52
N CYS A 99 12.25 7.83 1.47
CA CYS A 99 13.50 8.23 0.81
C CYS A 99 13.39 9.56 0.06
N GLY A 100 12.19 9.88 -0.46
CA GLY A 100 11.87 11.19 -1.05
C GLY A 100 11.64 12.30 -0.03
N GLY A 101 11.69 12.00 1.27
CA GLY A 101 11.39 12.92 2.36
C GLY A 101 10.01 12.71 2.97
N LYS A 102 9.82 13.22 4.19
CA LYS A 102 8.61 12.99 5.01
C LYS A 102 7.33 13.52 4.35
N GLU A 103 7.40 14.61 3.60
CA GLU A 103 6.26 15.20 2.92
C GLU A 103 5.74 14.28 1.81
N LEU A 104 6.63 13.82 0.92
CA LEU A 104 6.31 12.85 -0.12
C LEU A 104 5.83 11.51 0.46
N GLU A 105 6.40 11.11 1.59
CA GLU A 105 5.94 9.95 2.34
C GLU A 105 4.51 10.09 2.84
N THR A 106 4.21 11.23 3.46
CA THR A 106 2.87 11.55 3.94
C THR A 106 1.89 11.52 2.76
N ILE A 107 2.22 12.15 1.63
CA ILE A 107 1.39 12.12 0.42
C ILE A 107 1.18 10.68 -0.08
N GLY A 108 2.24 9.88 -0.17
CA GLY A 108 2.18 8.49 -0.64
C GLY A 108 1.37 7.58 0.27
N LEU A 109 1.50 7.77 1.58
CA LEU A 109 0.78 7.02 2.62
C LEU A 109 -0.71 7.40 2.64
N THR A 110 -1.01 8.70 2.60
CA THR A 110 -2.37 9.24 2.51
C THR A 110 -3.08 8.75 1.25
N ARG A 111 -2.44 8.78 0.08
CA ARG A 111 -3.04 8.27 -1.17
C ARG A 111 -3.36 6.78 -1.12
N LYS A 112 -2.50 5.98 -0.48
CA LYS A 112 -2.73 4.54 -0.27
C LYS A 112 -3.87 4.30 0.71
N GLN A 113 -3.91 5.04 1.81
CA GLN A 113 -5.00 4.97 2.78
C GLN A 113 -6.33 5.39 2.14
N ALA A 114 -6.35 6.47 1.37
CA ALA A 114 -7.52 6.90 0.61
C ALA A 114 -8.02 5.81 -0.35
N SER A 115 -7.14 5.23 -1.15
CA SER A 115 -7.53 4.16 -2.09
C SER A 115 -8.08 2.92 -1.37
N TYR A 116 -7.47 2.55 -0.23
CA TYR A 116 -7.92 1.43 0.58
C TYR A 116 -9.27 1.70 1.22
N MET A 117 -9.45 2.89 1.82
CA MET A 117 -10.71 3.30 2.44
C MET A 117 -11.83 3.35 1.41
N CYS A 118 -11.57 3.89 0.21
CA CYS A 118 -12.55 3.87 -0.87
C CYS A 118 -12.93 2.43 -1.28
N GLY A 119 -11.95 1.55 -1.51
CA GLY A 119 -12.24 0.15 -1.85
C GLY A 119 -13.05 -0.57 -0.76
N MET A 120 -12.65 -0.40 0.50
CA MET A 120 -13.36 -0.97 1.64
C MET A 120 -14.79 -0.44 1.76
N SER A 121 -15.00 0.87 1.56
CA SER A 121 -16.33 1.47 1.56
C SER A 121 -17.19 0.91 0.43
N TRP A 122 -16.63 0.71 -0.75
CA TRP A 122 -17.35 0.10 -1.88
C TRP A 122 -17.74 -1.37 -1.60
N GLU A 123 -16.82 -2.17 -1.09
CA GLU A 123 -17.09 -3.55 -0.68
C GLU A 123 -18.19 -3.61 0.39
N MET A 124 -18.17 -2.70 1.35
CA MET A 124 -19.20 -2.62 2.39
C MET A 124 -20.58 -2.30 1.81
N ILE A 125 -20.65 -1.42 0.80
CA ILE A 125 -21.89 -1.09 0.09
C ILE A 125 -22.40 -2.30 -0.69
N THR A 126 -21.53 -2.98 -1.45
CA THR A 126 -21.93 -4.14 -2.26
C THR A 126 -22.27 -5.37 -1.41
N ASP A 127 -21.64 -5.55 -0.26
CA ASP A 127 -22.01 -6.54 0.76
C ASP A 127 -23.50 -6.42 1.11
N VAL A 128 -24.01 -5.20 1.30
CA VAL A 128 -25.43 -4.98 1.63
C VAL A 128 -26.32 -4.99 0.39
N VAL A 129 -25.95 -4.22 -0.64
CA VAL A 129 -26.82 -3.92 -1.78
C VAL A 129 -26.90 -5.09 -2.77
N VAL A 130 -25.77 -5.75 -3.03
CA VAL A 130 -25.65 -6.84 -4.02
C VAL A 130 -25.74 -8.19 -3.32
N SER A 131 -24.99 -8.39 -2.24
CA SER A 131 -24.90 -9.68 -1.53
C SER A 131 -25.99 -9.87 -0.47
N GLY A 132 -26.78 -8.84 -0.16
CA GLY A 132 -27.90 -8.93 0.77
C GLY A 132 -27.49 -9.14 2.24
N LEU A 133 -26.25 -8.82 2.61
CA LEU A 133 -25.82 -8.87 4.01
C LEU A 133 -26.52 -7.79 4.84
N THR A 134 -26.61 -8.02 6.14
CA THR A 134 -27.10 -6.99 7.07
C THR A 134 -26.09 -5.87 7.19
N LEU A 135 -26.56 -4.66 7.51
CA LEU A 135 -25.70 -3.49 7.77
C LEU A 135 -24.61 -3.81 8.81
N GLU A 136 -25.01 -4.51 9.87
CA GLU A 136 -24.11 -4.91 10.93
C GLU A 136 -23.02 -5.88 10.45
N LYS A 137 -23.39 -6.88 9.64
CA LYS A 137 -22.43 -7.86 9.14
C LYS A 137 -21.43 -7.25 8.16
N ALA A 138 -21.89 -6.36 7.28
CA ALA A 138 -21.02 -5.60 6.38
C ALA A 138 -20.06 -4.68 7.16
N ALA A 139 -20.56 -4.00 8.19
CA ALA A 139 -19.73 -3.16 9.06
C ALA A 139 -18.68 -3.98 9.83
N ASP A 140 -19.01 -5.17 10.31
CA ASP A 140 -18.06 -6.08 10.95
C ASP A 140 -16.96 -6.55 9.99
N ASN A 141 -17.33 -6.93 8.76
CA ASN A 141 -16.37 -7.32 7.72
C ASN A 141 -15.38 -6.18 7.41
N ALA A 142 -15.88 -4.94 7.28
CA ALA A 142 -15.06 -3.75 7.06
C ALA A 142 -14.15 -3.45 8.27
N LEU A 143 -14.67 -3.58 9.49
CA LEU A 143 -13.90 -3.36 10.71
C LEU A 143 -12.75 -4.36 10.86
N ASP A 144 -12.95 -5.63 10.48
CA ASP A 144 -11.89 -6.64 10.51
C ASP A 144 -10.77 -6.31 9.50
N LYS A 145 -11.12 -5.75 8.34
CA LYS A 145 -10.16 -5.18 7.38
C LYS A 145 -9.40 -4.00 7.97
N VAL A 146 -10.06 -3.10 8.72
CA VAL A 146 -9.38 -2.00 9.42
C VAL A 146 -8.40 -2.51 10.48
N LYS A 147 -8.79 -3.49 11.31
CA LYS A 147 -7.91 -4.10 12.33
C LYS A 147 -6.67 -4.74 11.71
N SER A 148 -6.80 -5.34 10.52
CA SER A 148 -5.66 -5.91 9.80
C SER A 148 -4.63 -4.85 9.39
N LEU A 149 -5.07 -3.61 9.18
CA LEU A 149 -4.20 -2.48 8.82
C LEU A 149 -3.65 -1.71 10.02
N ASP A 150 -4.42 -1.61 11.11
CA ASP A 150 -3.96 -1.03 12.38
C ASP A 150 -4.32 -1.93 13.56
N PRO A 151 -3.47 -2.93 13.86
CA PRO A 151 -3.70 -3.86 14.97
C PRO A 151 -3.75 -3.20 16.35
N ARG A 152 -3.31 -1.94 16.47
CA ARG A 152 -3.21 -1.20 17.74
C ARG A 152 -4.45 -0.34 18.03
N MET A 153 -5.47 -0.38 17.18
CA MET A 153 -6.70 0.39 17.37
C MET A 153 -7.38 0.01 18.72
N PRO A 154 -7.57 0.99 19.64
CA PRO A 154 -8.26 0.78 20.91
C PRO A 154 -9.70 0.28 20.72
N SER A 155 -10.18 -0.58 21.62
CA SER A 155 -11.54 -1.14 21.52
C SER A 155 -12.65 -0.07 21.54
N SER A 156 -12.47 1.04 22.26
CA SER A 156 -13.42 2.15 22.26
C SER A 156 -13.53 2.88 20.90
N GLN A 157 -12.45 2.91 20.12
CA GLN A 157 -12.50 3.41 18.75
C GLN A 157 -13.18 2.42 17.79
N LYS A 158 -13.16 1.12 18.09
CA LYS A 158 -13.79 0.10 17.23
C LYS A 158 -15.30 0.24 17.19
N ASP A 159 -15.94 0.40 18.35
CA ASP A 159 -17.40 0.54 18.42
C ASP A 159 -17.87 1.84 17.76
N GLN A 160 -17.10 2.92 17.94
CA GLN A 160 -17.36 4.19 17.28
C GLN A 160 -17.24 4.08 15.75
N VAL A 161 -16.18 3.43 15.25
CA VAL A 161 -15.96 3.22 13.81
C VAL A 161 -17.04 2.32 13.21
N LYS A 162 -17.42 1.24 13.91
CA LYS A 162 -18.54 0.38 13.49
C LYS A 162 -19.85 1.16 13.39
N GLY A 163 -20.14 2.03 14.35
CA GLY A 163 -21.31 2.91 14.31
C GLY A 163 -21.33 3.81 13.08
N ILE A 164 -20.21 4.49 12.78
CA ILE A 164 -20.07 5.35 11.60
C ILE A 164 -20.31 4.56 10.30
N PHE A 165 -19.77 3.34 10.20
CA PHE A 165 -19.98 2.47 9.05
C PHE A 165 -21.46 2.10 8.88
N MET A 166 -22.12 1.73 9.96
CA MET A 166 -23.56 1.38 9.94
C MET A 166 -24.43 2.58 9.56
N ASP A 167 -24.16 3.77 10.08
CA ASP A 167 -24.88 4.99 9.74
C ASP A 167 -24.70 5.36 8.26
N THR A 168 -23.47 5.25 7.75
CA THR A 168 -23.15 5.48 6.34
C THR A 168 -23.88 4.50 5.43
N LEU A 169 -23.87 3.20 5.77
CA LEU A 169 -24.61 2.19 5.01
C LEU A 169 -26.12 2.46 5.05
N LYS A 170 -26.66 2.86 6.19
CA LYS A 170 -28.08 3.18 6.34
C LYS A 170 -28.48 4.36 5.46
N GLU A 171 -27.65 5.39 5.38
CA GLU A 171 -27.87 6.53 4.49
C GLU A 171 -27.89 6.09 3.02
N ILE A 172 -26.84 5.39 2.57
CA ILE A 172 -26.73 4.93 1.17
C ILE A 172 -27.86 3.98 0.79
N THR A 173 -28.19 3.03 1.68
CA THR A 173 -29.23 2.02 1.41
C THR A 173 -30.65 2.55 1.54
N SER A 174 -30.83 3.77 2.07
CA SER A 174 -32.12 4.45 2.12
C SER A 174 -32.50 5.13 0.79
N ASP A 175 -31.53 5.42 -0.07
CA ASP A 175 -31.78 5.94 -1.41
C ASP A 175 -32.03 4.80 -2.40
N LYS A 176 -33.31 4.62 -2.74
CA LYS A 176 -33.73 3.55 -3.65
C LYS A 176 -33.12 3.69 -5.05
N ASN A 177 -32.92 4.90 -5.56
CA ASN A 177 -32.34 5.10 -6.89
C ASN A 177 -30.87 4.66 -6.91
N VAL A 178 -30.14 4.98 -5.85
CA VAL A 178 -28.73 4.55 -5.67
C VAL A 178 -28.66 3.02 -5.53
N VAL A 179 -29.54 2.43 -4.72
CA VAL A 179 -29.60 0.97 -4.54
C VAL A 179 -29.93 0.25 -5.85
N ASP A 180 -30.90 0.75 -6.60
CA ASP A 180 -31.32 0.14 -7.87
C ASP A 180 -30.22 0.27 -8.94
N ASP A 181 -29.54 1.42 -9.03
CA ASP A 181 -28.40 1.62 -9.94
C ASP A 181 -27.25 0.67 -9.65
N ILE A 182 -26.82 0.56 -8.38
CA ILE A 182 -25.73 -0.34 -7.96
C ILE A 182 -26.09 -1.81 -8.26
N LYS A 183 -27.34 -2.22 -8.09
CA LYS A 183 -27.79 -3.59 -8.39
C LYS A 183 -27.76 -3.89 -9.89
N LEU A 184 -28.17 -2.93 -10.71
CA LEU A 184 -28.24 -3.10 -12.17
C LEU A 184 -26.87 -2.99 -12.83
N HIS A 185 -26.00 -2.14 -12.29
CA HIS A 185 -24.73 -1.74 -12.92
C HIS A 185 -23.56 -1.68 -11.94
N PRO A 186 -23.25 -2.76 -11.19
CA PRO A 186 -22.28 -2.71 -10.08
C PRO A 186 -20.89 -2.22 -10.51
N GLU A 187 -20.36 -2.66 -11.66
CA GLU A 187 -19.04 -2.24 -12.15
C GLU A 187 -19.01 -0.74 -12.53
N ALA A 188 -20.07 -0.22 -13.17
CA ALA A 188 -20.14 1.18 -13.55
C ALA A 188 -20.31 2.09 -12.32
N SER A 189 -21.13 1.67 -11.36
CA SER A 189 -21.31 2.38 -10.10
C SER A 189 -20.03 2.35 -9.25
N GLU A 190 -19.23 1.27 -9.31
CA GLU A 190 -17.90 1.18 -8.67
C GLU A 190 -16.96 2.26 -9.23
N ASP A 191 -16.85 2.38 -10.55
CA ASP A 191 -15.96 3.34 -11.19
C ASP A 191 -16.31 4.79 -10.82
N VAL A 192 -17.60 5.12 -10.82
CA VAL A 192 -18.10 6.43 -10.40
C VAL A 192 -17.79 6.68 -8.92
N PHE A 193 -18.09 5.72 -8.05
CA PHE A 193 -17.83 5.81 -6.62
C PHE A 193 -16.33 5.98 -6.33
N MET A 194 -15.48 5.16 -6.94
CA MET A 194 -14.04 5.17 -6.74
C MET A 194 -13.41 6.47 -7.23
N THR A 195 -13.92 7.03 -8.32
CA THR A 195 -13.48 8.34 -8.84
C THR A 195 -13.84 9.45 -7.84
N TYR A 196 -15.10 9.51 -7.41
CA TYR A 196 -15.57 10.52 -6.47
C TYR A 196 -14.86 10.42 -5.11
N CYS A 197 -14.76 9.21 -4.56
CA CYS A 197 -14.16 8.97 -3.25
C CYS A 197 -12.68 9.36 -3.24
N LYS A 198 -11.90 8.98 -4.26
CA LYS A 198 -10.48 9.36 -4.35
C LYS A 198 -10.29 10.87 -4.47
N ALA A 199 -11.16 11.55 -5.22
CA ALA A 199 -11.14 13.02 -5.33
C ALA A 199 -11.41 13.67 -3.97
N LYS A 200 -12.46 13.26 -3.26
CA LYS A 200 -12.79 13.78 -1.93
C LYS A 200 -11.73 13.51 -0.87
N MET A 201 -11.16 12.31 -0.86
CA MET A 201 -10.06 12.01 0.04
C MET A 201 -8.81 12.87 -0.25
N SER A 202 -8.58 13.22 -1.52
CA SER A 202 -7.47 14.13 -1.87
C SER A 202 -7.72 15.58 -1.41
N GLU A 203 -8.98 16.04 -1.36
CA GLU A 203 -9.36 17.34 -0.80
C GLU A 203 -9.22 17.38 0.73
N LEU A 204 -9.62 16.31 1.42
CA LEU A 204 -9.61 16.23 2.90
C LEU A 204 -8.23 16.05 3.50
N PHE A 205 -7.30 15.45 2.74
CA PHE A 205 -5.93 15.24 3.15
C PHE A 205 -4.95 15.87 2.16
N PRO A 206 -4.94 17.22 2.04
CA PRO A 206 -4.01 17.89 1.16
C PRO A 206 -2.59 17.64 1.69
N GLY A 207 -1.73 17.11 0.83
CA GLY A 207 -0.29 17.09 1.10
C GLY A 207 0.17 18.53 1.30
N LYS A 208 0.52 18.89 2.53
CA LYS A 208 1.10 20.18 2.88
C LYS A 208 2.58 20.00 3.19
#